data_AF-A0A2G9TW25-F1
#
_entry.id   AF-A0A2G9TW25-F1
#
_cell.length_a   1.000
_cell.length_b   1.000
_cell.length_c   1.000
_cell.angle_alpha   90.00
_cell.angle_beta   90.00
_cell.angle_gamma   90.00
#
_symmetry.space_group_name_H-M   'P 1'
#
loop_
_entity.id
_entity.type
_entity.pdbx_description
1 polymer ?
#
loop_
_entity_poly.entity_id
_entity_poly.type
_entity_poly.pdbx_seq_one_letter_code
_entity_poly.pdbx_strand_id
1 'polypeptide(L)'
;MTLEANRRLMHTFSYGWITGMYRRPDETLMIGNVDVGSEIQKIRGGSMFNELYMRMNSKLRCMNSNSHDCKWINSLKYYAYSAHDTTIYAFFAIMGIQDKVIHPNGYPAYSAATFIELWRNRSSNEPYFK
;
A
#
# COMPACT_ATOMS: atom_id res chain seq x y z
N MET A 1 3.88 24.15 -31.07
CA MET A 1 3.72 23.42 -29.79
C MET A 1 2.34 23.76 -29.27
N THR A 2 1.37 22.85 -29.42
CA THR A 2 -0.07 23.14 -29.33
C THR A 2 -0.58 23.19 -27.88
N LEU A 3 -1.59 24.03 -27.62
CA LEU A 3 -2.26 24.22 -26.32
C LEU A 3 -2.74 22.90 -25.67
N GLU A 4 -3.08 21.89 -26.47
CA GLU A 4 -3.44 20.54 -25.98
C GLU A 4 -2.28 19.81 -25.32
N ALA A 5 -1.05 19.96 -25.80
CA ALA A 5 0.14 19.35 -25.20
C ALA A 5 0.40 19.92 -23.81
N ASN A 6 0.24 21.24 -23.64
CA ASN A 6 0.38 21.91 -22.35
C ASN A 6 -0.75 21.55 -21.37
N ARG A 7 -1.99 21.39 -21.87
CA ARG A 7 -3.12 20.96 -21.04
C ARG A 7 -2.94 19.50 -20.55
N ARG A 8 -2.43 18.60 -21.40
CA ARG A 8 -2.11 17.22 -21.01
C ARG A 8 -0.96 17.16 -20.00
N LEU A 9 0.11 17.94 -20.20
CA LEU A 9 1.22 18.02 -19.26
C LEU A 9 0.78 18.54 -17.89
N MET A 10 -0.06 19.58 -17.83
CA MET A 10 -0.64 20.08 -16.58
C MET A 10 -1.53 19.05 -15.89
N HIS A 11 -2.35 18.30 -16.63
CA HIS A 11 -3.17 17.22 -16.06
C HIS A 11 -2.29 16.12 -15.47
N THR A 12 -1.27 15.66 -16.18
CA THR A 12 -0.32 14.67 -15.69
C THR A 12 0.47 15.17 -14.48
N PHE A 13 0.87 16.45 -14.47
CA PHE A 13 1.58 17.05 -13.35
C PHE A 13 0.65 17.14 -12.13
N SER A 14 -0.55 17.70 -12.28
CA SER A 14 -1.54 17.81 -11.21
C SER A 14 -1.95 16.44 -10.66
N TYR A 15 -2.23 15.45 -11.51
CA TYR A 15 -2.50 14.08 -11.07
C TYR A 15 -1.27 13.44 -10.40
N GLY A 16 -0.05 13.67 -10.89
CA GLY A 16 1.18 13.15 -10.28
C GLY A 16 1.44 13.69 -8.88
N TRP A 17 1.17 14.98 -8.66
CA TRP A 17 1.27 15.62 -7.35
C TRP A 17 0.12 15.21 -6.41
N ILE A 18 -1.13 15.13 -6.91
CA ILE A 18 -2.33 14.82 -6.13
C ILE A 18 -2.48 13.31 -5.86
N THR A 19 -1.93 12.41 -6.66
CA THR A 19 -2.05 10.95 -6.39
C THR A 19 -0.75 10.38 -5.84
N GLY A 20 0.35 11.14 -5.93
CA GLY A 20 1.66 10.62 -5.61
C GLY A 20 2.21 9.59 -6.59
N MET A 21 1.49 9.34 -7.68
CA MET A 21 1.91 8.50 -8.78
C MET A 21 2.31 9.38 -9.97
N TYR A 22 3.61 9.47 -10.23
CA TYR A 22 4.13 9.81 -11.56
C TYR A 22 4.00 8.60 -12.49
N ARG A 23 2.80 8.01 -12.58
CA ARG A 23 2.53 6.90 -13.49
C ARG A 23 1.43 7.34 -14.44
N ARG A 24 1.79 7.63 -15.69
CA ARG A 24 0.77 7.65 -16.74
C ARG A 24 0.37 6.20 -17.01
N PRO A 25 -0.91 5.90 -17.29
CA PRO A 25 -1.35 4.55 -17.64
C PRO A 25 -0.59 3.93 -18.82
N ASP A 26 0.03 4.76 -19.66
CA ASP A 26 0.64 4.41 -20.93
C ASP A 26 2.17 4.58 -20.99
N GLU A 27 2.83 5.06 -19.92
CA GLU A 27 4.26 5.37 -20.00
C GLU A 27 4.98 5.16 -18.65
N THR A 28 5.98 4.26 -18.65
CA THR A 28 6.93 4.09 -17.54
C THR A 28 8.05 5.11 -17.68
N LEU A 29 8.26 5.95 -16.66
CA LEU A 29 9.37 6.90 -16.64
C LEU A 29 10.68 6.20 -16.26
N MET A 30 11.55 5.98 -17.24
CA MET A 30 12.85 5.36 -17.06
C MET A 30 13.97 6.42 -16.99
N ILE A 31 14.80 6.39 -15.95
CA ILE A 31 16.02 7.21 -15.84
C ILE A 31 17.19 6.27 -15.54
N GLY A 32 18.16 6.16 -16.46
CA GLY A 32 19.36 5.34 -16.25
C GLY A 32 19.05 3.88 -15.87
N ASN A 33 18.03 3.28 -16.51
CA ASN A 33 17.47 1.95 -16.23
C ASN A 33 16.67 1.80 -14.93
N VAL A 34 16.33 2.90 -14.26
CA VAL A 34 15.46 2.89 -13.08
C VAL A 34 14.03 3.28 -13.47
N ASP A 35 13.06 2.44 -13.13
CA ASP A 35 11.63 2.79 -13.18
C ASP A 35 11.30 3.70 -12.00
N VAL A 36 11.27 5.00 -12.26
CA VAL A 36 11.03 6.03 -11.24
C VAL A 36 9.67 5.86 -10.57
N GLY A 37 8.65 5.42 -11.32
CA GLY A 37 7.30 5.19 -10.79
C GLY A 37 7.30 4.09 -9.75
N SER A 38 7.97 2.97 -10.05
CA SER A 38 8.15 1.85 -9.11
C SER A 38 8.93 2.25 -7.87
N GLU A 39 10.04 2.99 -8.02
CA GLU A 39 10.84 3.43 -6.88
C GLU A 39 10.08 4.41 -5.97
N ILE A 40 9.31 5.34 -6.53
CA ILE A 40 8.46 6.24 -5.73
C ILE A 40 7.41 5.45 -4.92
N GLN A 41 6.78 4.43 -5.52
CA GLN A 41 5.82 3.59 -4.81
C GLN A 41 6.48 2.85 -3.64
N LYS A 42 7.69 2.32 -3.83
CA LYS A 42 8.47 1.68 -2.76
C LYS A 42 8.82 2.65 -1.65
N ILE A 43 9.27 3.86 -1.97
CA ILE A 43 9.63 4.88 -0.97
C ILE A 43 8.40 5.31 -0.16
N ARG A 44 7.25 5.50 -0.82
CA ARG A 44 6.04 6.03 -0.17
C ARG A 44 5.22 4.98 0.58
N GLY A 45 5.07 3.78 0.01
CA GLY A 45 4.21 2.72 0.54
C GLY A 45 4.96 1.55 1.17
N GLY A 46 6.25 1.39 0.87
CA GLY A 46 7.02 0.21 1.25
C GLY A 46 7.21 0.05 2.75
N SER A 47 7.35 1.15 3.50
CA SER A 47 7.48 1.09 4.97
C SER A 47 6.21 0.53 5.63
N MET A 48 5.02 1.01 5.23
CA MET A 48 3.74 0.51 5.73
C MET A 48 3.49 -0.94 5.32
N PHE A 49 3.78 -1.28 4.07
CA PHE A 49 3.66 -2.64 3.57
C PHE A 49 4.57 -3.61 4.35
N ASN A 50 5.84 -3.25 4.52
CA ASN A 50 6.80 -4.06 5.26
C ASN A 50 6.42 -4.19 6.74
N GLU A 51 5.93 -3.13 7.36
CA GLU A 51 5.46 -3.14 8.74
C GLU A 51 4.34 -4.18 8.95
N LEU A 52 3.33 -4.20 8.06
CA LEU A 52 2.25 -5.19 8.09
C LEU A 52 2.77 -6.61 7.86
N TYR A 53 3.64 -6.80 6.88
CA TYR A 53 4.29 -8.09 6.61
C TYR A 53 5.04 -8.62 7.83
N MET A 54 5.87 -7.76 8.46
CA MET A 54 6.63 -8.12 9.65
C MET A 54 5.73 -8.41 10.85
N ARG A 55 4.63 -7.66 11.01
CA ARG A 55 3.64 -7.87 12.07
C ARG A 55 2.94 -9.21 11.93
N MET A 56 2.44 -9.53 10.73
CA MET A 56 1.79 -10.80 10.44
C MET A 56 2.74 -11.99 10.60
N ASN A 57 3.96 -11.90 10.09
CA ASN A 57 4.97 -12.94 10.27
C ASN A 57 5.36 -13.13 11.73
N SER A 58 5.44 -12.05 12.50
CA SER A 58 5.70 -12.16 13.94
C SER A 58 4.55 -12.91 14.63
N LYS A 59 3.30 -12.65 14.25
CA LYS A 59 2.13 -13.37 14.79
C LYS A 59 2.18 -14.86 14.44
N LEU A 60 2.51 -15.19 13.20
CA LEU A 60 2.65 -16.59 12.74
C LEU A 60 3.77 -17.32 13.48
N ARG A 61 4.95 -16.72 13.59
CA ARG A 61 6.10 -17.31 14.31
C ARG A 61 5.79 -17.55 15.79
N CYS A 62 5.07 -16.65 16.43
CA CYS A 62 4.76 -16.73 17.85
C CYS A 62 3.55 -17.60 18.19
N MET A 63 2.75 -18.01 17.19
CA MET A 63 1.45 -18.65 17.39
C MET A 63 1.49 -19.92 18.27
N ASN A 64 2.61 -20.65 18.26
CA ASN A 64 2.81 -21.87 19.06
C ASN A 64 3.94 -21.71 20.11
N SER A 65 4.41 -20.48 20.36
CA SER A 65 5.46 -20.19 21.32
C SER A 65 4.92 -19.39 22.50
N ASN A 66 5.25 -19.82 23.71
CA ASN A 66 4.98 -19.07 24.94
C ASN A 66 6.23 -18.36 25.49
N SER A 67 7.23 -18.13 24.64
CA SER A 67 8.41 -17.34 25.03
C SER A 67 7.99 -15.94 25.47
N HIS A 68 8.80 -15.33 26.35
CA HIS A 68 8.57 -13.98 26.85
C HIS A 68 8.34 -12.98 25.69
N ASP A 69 9.14 -13.09 24.63
CA ASP A 69 9.08 -12.24 23.43
C ASP A 69 7.80 -12.41 22.62
N CYS A 70 7.10 -13.54 22.75
CA CYS A 70 5.86 -13.83 22.04
C CYS A 70 4.60 -13.48 22.84
N LYS A 71 4.74 -13.20 24.14
CA LYS A 71 3.61 -12.97 25.04
C LYS A 71 2.73 -11.79 24.60
N TRP A 72 3.34 -10.70 24.16
CA TRP A 72 2.62 -9.48 23.74
C TRP A 72 1.82 -9.69 22.45
N ILE A 73 2.36 -10.44 21.48
CA ILE A 73 1.72 -10.60 20.17
C ILE A 73 0.67 -11.71 20.18
N ASN A 74 0.78 -12.70 21.06
CA ASN A 74 -0.15 -13.84 21.10
C ASN A 74 -1.57 -13.44 21.48
N SER A 75 -1.73 -12.53 22.45
CA SER A 75 -3.05 -12.01 22.86
C SER A 75 -3.61 -10.96 21.90
N LEU A 76 -2.76 -10.32 21.08
CA LEU A 76 -3.17 -9.26 20.17
C LEU A 76 -4.06 -9.78 19.04
N LYS A 77 -5.29 -9.28 18.94
CA LYS A 77 -6.27 -9.64 17.90
C LYS A 77 -6.37 -8.64 16.76
N TYR A 78 -6.19 -7.36 17.06
CA TYR A 78 -6.20 -6.27 16.10
C TYR A 78 -5.06 -5.29 16.41
N TYR A 79 -4.54 -4.65 15.38
CA TYR A 79 -3.61 -3.53 15.50
C TYR A 79 -4.11 -2.43 14.56
N ALA A 80 -4.24 -1.22 15.08
CA ALA A 80 -4.78 -0.08 14.33
C ALA A 80 -3.72 0.99 14.14
N TYR A 81 -3.64 1.49 12.92
CA TYR A 81 -2.81 2.64 12.56
C TYR A 81 -3.74 3.82 12.24
N SER A 82 -3.49 4.98 12.83
CA SER A 82 -4.07 6.23 12.35
C SER A 82 -3.20 6.74 11.22
N ALA A 83 -3.79 7.04 10.07
CA ALA A 83 -3.06 7.39 8.86
C ALA A 83 -3.78 8.48 8.06
N HIS A 84 -3.06 9.09 7.14
CA HIS A 84 -3.63 10.01 6.16
C HIS A 84 -4.13 9.23 4.93
N ASP A 85 -5.07 9.83 4.22
CA ASP A 85 -5.53 9.43 2.89
C ASP A 85 -4.37 9.11 1.93
N THR A 86 -3.31 9.91 1.96
CA THR A 86 -2.08 9.72 1.18
C THR A 86 -1.33 8.44 1.53
N THR A 87 -1.35 8.02 2.80
CA THR A 87 -0.73 6.76 3.27
C THR A 87 -1.52 5.56 2.77
N ILE A 88 -2.85 5.62 2.89
CA ILE A 88 -3.74 4.57 2.41
C ILE A 88 -3.59 4.42 0.88
N TYR A 89 -3.54 5.54 0.15
CA TYR A 89 -3.30 5.52 -1.28
C TYR A 89 -1.95 4.87 -1.63
N ALA A 90 -0.86 5.31 -0.99
CA ALA A 90 0.48 4.77 -1.24
C ALA A 90 0.57 3.26 -0.92
N PHE A 91 -0.15 2.80 0.10
CA PHE A 91 -0.24 1.39 0.46
C PHE A 91 -0.93 0.57 -0.64
N PHE A 92 -2.04 1.04 -1.20
CA PHE A 92 -2.68 0.35 -2.32
C PHE A 92 -1.90 0.47 -3.65
N ALA A 93 -1.15 1.57 -3.80
CA ALA A 93 -0.32 1.83 -4.96
C ALA A 93 0.82 0.80 -5.11
N ILE A 94 1.51 0.47 -4.02
CA ILE A 94 2.57 -0.55 -4.05
C ILE A 94 2.03 -1.96 -4.31
N MET A 95 0.76 -2.22 -3.99
CA MET A 95 0.07 -3.47 -4.34
C MET A 95 -0.49 -3.47 -5.77
N GLY A 96 -0.48 -2.33 -6.47
CA GLY A 96 -1.00 -2.20 -7.83
C GLY A 96 -2.53 -2.32 -7.93
N ILE A 97 -3.26 -2.07 -6.84
CA ILE A 97 -4.73 -2.18 -6.80
C ILE A 97 -5.45 -0.86 -6.52
N GLN A 98 -4.72 0.25 -6.42
CA GLN A 98 -5.27 1.56 -6.06
C GLN A 98 -6.44 1.98 -6.97
N ASP A 99 -6.36 1.73 -8.28
CA ASP A 99 -7.42 2.11 -9.24
C ASP A 99 -8.70 1.27 -9.08
N LYS A 100 -8.61 0.11 -8.41
CA LYS A 100 -9.75 -0.77 -8.14
C LYS A 100 -10.44 -0.46 -6.82
N VAL A 101 -9.69 0.05 -5.84
CA VAL A 101 -10.15 0.18 -4.45
C VAL A 101 -10.37 1.64 -4.04
N ILE A 102 -9.78 2.59 -4.76
CA ILE A 102 -9.91 4.02 -4.50
C ILE A 102 -10.80 4.61 -5.59
N HIS A 103 -11.80 5.40 -5.16
CA HIS A 103 -12.78 6.03 -6.04
C HIS A 103 -12.07 6.80 -7.18
N PRO A 104 -12.61 6.82 -8.42
CA PRO A 104 -11.81 6.90 -9.64
C PRO A 104 -11.01 8.20 -9.86
N ASN A 105 -11.13 9.21 -8.99
CA ASN A 105 -10.58 10.54 -9.23
C ASN A 105 -9.76 11.12 -8.05
N GLY A 106 -9.20 10.30 -7.16
CA GLY A 106 -8.26 10.85 -6.17
C GLY A 106 -7.97 9.96 -4.97
N TYR A 107 -8.27 10.48 -3.79
CA TYR A 107 -7.93 9.89 -2.51
C TYR A 107 -9.08 9.06 -1.92
N PRO A 108 -8.79 8.18 -0.95
CA PRO A 108 -9.82 7.54 -0.14
C PRO A 108 -10.81 8.57 0.43
N ALA A 109 -12.08 8.18 0.54
CA ALA A 109 -13.12 9.04 1.08
C ALA A 109 -12.81 9.48 2.52
N TYR A 110 -13.45 10.56 2.97
CA TYR A 110 -13.32 11.01 4.36
C TYR A 110 -13.63 9.88 5.34
N SER A 111 -12.80 9.71 6.36
CA SER A 111 -12.85 8.60 7.33
C SER A 111 -12.72 7.18 6.75
N ALA A 112 -12.13 7.03 5.55
CA ALA A 112 -11.87 5.71 5.00
C ALA A 112 -10.99 4.87 5.94
N ALA A 113 -11.33 3.59 6.04
CA ALA A 113 -10.57 2.59 6.79
C ALA A 113 -10.21 1.43 5.88
N THR A 114 -9.03 0.86 6.09
CA THR A 114 -8.56 -0.34 5.40
C THR A 114 -8.37 -1.45 6.42
N PHE A 115 -8.93 -2.62 6.14
CA PHE A 115 -8.77 -3.82 6.96
C PHE A 115 -7.92 -4.81 6.19
N ILE A 116 -6.92 -5.37 6.87
CA ILE A 116 -6.05 -6.41 6.32
C ILE A 116 -6.03 -7.52 7.34
N GLU A 117 -6.46 -8.69 6.93
CA GLU A 117 -6.75 -9.79 7.83
C GLU A 117 -5.78 -10.93 7.57
N LEU A 118 -5.07 -11.36 8.62
CA LEU A 118 -4.33 -12.61 8.60
C LEU A 118 -5.26 -13.74 9.01
N TRP A 119 -5.53 -14.62 8.05
CA TRP A 119 -6.33 -15.81 8.25
C TRP A 119 -5.49 -17.08 8.20
N ARG A 120 -6.03 -18.17 8.75
CA ARG A 120 -5.42 -19.50 8.71
C ARG A 120 -6.49 -20.53 8.39
N ASN A 121 -6.21 -21.40 7.42
CA ASN A 121 -7.09 -22.51 7.13
C ASN A 121 -7.05 -23.50 8.30
N ARG A 122 -8.22 -23.92 8.82
CA ARG A 122 -8.29 -24.89 9.92
C ARG A 122 -7.84 -26.28 9.50
N SER A 123 -7.99 -26.63 8.22
CA SER A 123 -7.66 -27.95 7.70
C SER A 123 -6.19 -28.05 7.26
N SER A 124 -5.69 -27.11 6.47
CA SER A 124 -4.29 -27.13 5.97
C SER A 124 -3.29 -26.39 6.86
N ASN A 125 -3.76 -25.61 7.84
CA ASN A 125 -2.94 -24.67 8.64
C ASN A 125 -2.17 -23.62 7.84
N GLU A 126 -2.47 -23.46 6.55
CA GLU A 126 -1.83 -22.46 5.71
C GLU A 126 -2.36 -21.05 6.02
N PRO A 127 -1.47 -20.05 6.13
CA PRO A 127 -1.86 -18.66 6.31
C PRO A 127 -2.28 -18.03 4.97
N TYR A 128 -3.28 -17.17 5.00
CA TYR A 128 -3.69 -16.33 3.87
C TYR A 128 -4.02 -14.91 4.34
N PHE A 129 -3.91 -13.94 3.43
CA PHE A 129 -4.30 -12.56 3.69
C PHE A 129 -5.57 -12.20 2.92
N LYS A 130 -6.38 -11.33 3.50
CA LYS A 130 -7.58 -10.75 2.87
C LYS A 130 -7.60 -9.25 3.09
#